data_AF-A0A3D9F3S3-F1
#
_entry.id   AF-A0A3D9F3S3-F1
#
_cell.length_a   1.000
_cell.length_b   1.000
_cell.length_c   1.000
_cell.angle_alpha   90.00
_cell.angle_beta   90.00
_cell.angle_gamma   90.00
#
_symmetry.space_group_name_H-M   'P 1'
#
loop_
_entity.id
_entity.type
_entity.pdbx_description
1 polymer ?
#
loop_
_entity_poly.entity_id
_entity_poly.type
_entity_poly.pdbx_seq_one_letter_code
_entity_poly.pdbx_strand_id
1 'polypeptide(L)'
;MKRWQGGFSMIEVLVSLVIICIGVLGMVALQTRSVALSQDSVQRSNAMVLANDLLELMRSNRDQVVVSDKVKIDGAYIKQPGTNFRTKALDAGKTCLTRDRSAGGETVAGQDLGCWLNQVKALLPVTDALIASSFAVCPASGVPKLPSSDPAGNTTPLGACETNAVAPVMVVVAWQDVSNDSLNCPKGVCYYALRSEL
;
A
#
# COMPACT_ATOMS: atom_id res chain seq x y z
N MET A 1 2.04 8.48 -74.14
CA MET A 1 2.39 8.71 -72.72
C MET A 1 2.92 7.40 -72.15
N LYS A 2 4.24 7.23 -71.98
CA LYS A 2 4.84 6.00 -71.43
C LYS A 2 4.85 6.09 -69.90
N ARG A 3 4.00 5.30 -69.23
CA ARG A 3 4.01 5.15 -67.76
C ARG A 3 5.20 4.26 -67.39
N TRP A 4 6.17 4.79 -66.66
CA TRP A 4 7.22 3.98 -66.04
C TRP A 4 6.62 3.29 -64.83
N GLN A 5 6.34 1.99 -64.96
CA GLN A 5 6.07 1.12 -63.81
C GLN A 5 7.41 0.79 -63.17
N GLY A 6 7.77 1.51 -62.10
CA GLY A 6 8.86 1.12 -61.22
C GLY A 6 8.42 -0.13 -60.46
N GLY A 7 8.96 -1.29 -60.85
CA GLY A 7 8.73 -2.54 -60.13
C GLY A 7 9.30 -2.45 -58.71
N PHE A 8 8.57 -3.04 -57.75
CA PHE A 8 8.98 -3.17 -56.36
C PHE A 8 10.38 -3.78 -56.28
N SER A 9 11.36 -3.06 -55.72
CA SER A 9 12.69 -3.62 -55.50
C SER A 9 12.69 -4.45 -54.21
N MET A 10 13.32 -5.63 -54.21
CA MET A 10 13.47 -6.47 -53.01
C MET A 10 14.08 -5.71 -51.83
N ILE A 11 14.91 -4.69 -52.11
CA ILE A 11 15.52 -3.84 -51.08
C ILE A 11 14.49 -2.97 -50.34
N GLU A 12 13.42 -2.55 -51.02
CA GLU A 12 12.39 -1.66 -50.46
C GLU A 12 11.51 -2.40 -49.45
N VAL A 13 11.15 -3.65 -49.76
CA VAL A 13 10.48 -4.55 -48.81
C VAL A 13 11.38 -4.81 -47.60
N LEU A 14 12.66 -5.09 -47.83
CA LEU A 14 13.60 -5.42 -46.75
C LEU A 14 13.80 -4.23 -45.80
N VAL A 15 13.95 -3.01 -46.34
CA VAL A 15 14.04 -1.79 -45.52
C VAL A 15 12.72 -1.52 -44.78
N SER A 16 11.57 -1.71 -45.43
CA SER A 16 10.26 -1.56 -44.78
C SER A 16 10.09 -2.52 -43.60
N LEU A 17 10.49 -3.78 -43.77
CA LEU A 17 10.47 -4.78 -42.69
C LEU A 17 11.38 -4.37 -41.53
N VAL A 18 12.60 -3.88 -41.80
CA VAL A 18 13.51 -3.40 -40.75
C VAL A 18 12.89 -2.25 -39.96
N ILE A 19 12.29 -1.26 -40.65
CA ILE A 19 11.63 -0.12 -40.00
C ILE A 19 10.47 -0.59 -39.13
N ILE A 20 9.64 -1.51 -39.63
CA ILE A 20 8.51 -2.08 -38.89
C ILE A 20 9.01 -2.84 -37.65
N CYS A 21 10.05 -3.66 -37.78
CA CYS A 21 10.62 -4.40 -36.65
C CYS A 21 11.10 -3.43 -35.55
N ILE A 22 11.81 -2.36 -35.89
CA ILE A 22 12.26 -1.34 -34.92
C ILE A 22 11.05 -0.64 -34.28
N GLY A 23 10.04 -0.28 -35.09
CA GLY A 23 8.82 0.36 -34.59
C GLY A 23 8.04 -0.51 -33.58
N VAL A 24 7.90 -1.80 -33.88
CA VAL A 24 7.21 -2.75 -32.99
C VAL A 24 7.99 -2.98 -31.69
N LEU A 25 9.32 -3.14 -31.76
CA LEU A 25 10.16 -3.28 -30.58
C LEU A 25 10.09 -2.03 -29.68
N GLY A 26 10.08 -0.84 -30.28
CA GLY A 26 9.90 0.42 -29.56
C GLY A 26 8.54 0.51 -28.86
N MET A 27 7.46 0.13 -29.55
CA MET A 27 6.11 0.10 -28.98
C MET A 27 6.01 -0.88 -27.79
N VAL A 28 6.55 -2.09 -27.93
CA VAL A 28 6.52 -3.10 -26.86
C VAL A 28 7.30 -2.62 -25.63
N ALA A 29 8.46 -1.98 -25.81
CA ALA A 29 9.23 -1.43 -24.71
C ALA A 29 8.49 -0.30 -23.95
N LEU A 30 7.70 0.51 -24.64
CA LEU A 30 6.84 1.51 -23.99
C LEU A 30 5.64 0.87 -23.29
N GLN A 31 5.05 -0.16 -23.88
CA GLN A 31 3.91 -0.87 -23.30
C GLN A 31 4.28 -1.54 -21.98
N THR A 32 5.44 -2.20 -21.90
CA THR A 32 5.89 -2.84 -20.64
C THR A 32 6.09 -1.84 -19.51
N ARG A 33 6.71 -0.68 -19.80
CA ARG A 33 6.85 0.41 -18.82
C ARG A 33 5.50 0.97 -18.39
N SER A 34 4.57 1.16 -19.32
CA SER A 34 3.23 1.64 -19.03
C SER A 34 2.46 0.69 -18.09
N VAL A 35 2.58 -0.63 -18.31
CA VAL A 35 1.98 -1.64 -17.44
C VAL A 35 2.60 -1.60 -16.03
N ALA A 36 3.92 -1.50 -15.92
CA ALA A 36 4.59 -1.41 -14.62
C ALA A 36 4.12 -0.18 -13.80
N LEU A 37 4.05 0.99 -14.44
CA LEU A 37 3.55 2.22 -13.82
C LEU A 37 2.08 2.13 -13.41
N SER A 38 1.27 1.45 -14.22
CA SER A 38 -0.14 1.20 -13.89
C SER A 38 -0.28 0.30 -12.66
N GLN A 39 0.56 -0.74 -12.54
CA GLN A 39 0.54 -1.62 -11.37
C GLN A 39 0.96 -0.91 -10.08
N ASP A 40 2.03 -0.10 -10.11
CA ASP A 40 2.44 0.71 -8.95
C ASP A 40 1.32 1.66 -8.50
N SER A 41 0.67 2.32 -9.47
CA SER A 41 -0.47 3.21 -9.20
C SER A 41 -1.63 2.48 -8.50
N VAL A 42 -1.93 1.25 -8.93
CA VAL A 42 -2.97 0.42 -8.30
C VAL A 42 -2.59 0.02 -6.88
N GLN A 43 -1.34 -0.40 -6.64
CA GLN A 43 -0.88 -0.77 -5.31
C GLN A 43 -0.93 0.40 -4.33
N ARG A 44 -0.48 1.59 -4.77
CA ARG A 44 -0.60 2.83 -3.97
C ARG A 44 -2.05 3.15 -3.65
N SER A 45 -2.93 3.09 -4.64
CA SER A 45 -4.37 3.33 -4.45
C SER A 45 -4.98 2.34 -3.44
N ASN A 46 -4.67 1.05 -3.57
CA ASN A 46 -5.11 0.03 -2.62
C ASN A 46 -4.59 0.31 -1.20
N ALA A 47 -3.33 0.73 -1.05
CA ALA A 47 -2.77 1.10 0.25
C ALA A 47 -3.48 2.31 0.87
N MET A 48 -3.86 3.31 0.06
CA MET A 48 -4.65 4.46 0.53
C MET A 48 -6.03 4.03 1.04
N VAL A 49 -6.74 3.22 0.27
CA VAL A 49 -8.06 2.68 0.64
C VAL A 49 -7.95 1.87 1.92
N LEU A 50 -6.98 0.95 2.01
CA LEU A 50 -6.79 0.10 3.20
C LEU A 50 -6.44 0.91 4.45
N ALA A 51 -5.62 1.95 4.33
CA ALA A 51 -5.30 2.82 5.46
C ALA A 51 -6.52 3.63 5.93
N ASN A 52 -7.33 4.11 4.98
CA ASN A 52 -8.57 4.81 5.29
C ASN A 52 -9.61 3.87 5.90
N ASP A 53 -9.78 2.67 5.37
CA ASP A 53 -10.67 1.64 5.92
C ASP A 53 -10.31 1.34 7.38
N LEU A 54 -9.01 1.23 7.69
CA LEU A 54 -8.56 1.02 9.07
C LEU A 54 -8.88 2.22 9.97
N LEU A 55 -8.72 3.45 9.44
CA LEU A 55 -9.09 4.66 10.17
C LEU A 55 -10.60 4.71 10.46
N GLU A 56 -11.44 4.33 9.51
CA GLU A 56 -12.89 4.25 9.71
C GLU A 56 -13.28 3.17 10.72
N LEU A 57 -12.60 2.01 10.72
CA LEU A 57 -12.80 1.00 11.75
C LEU A 57 -12.46 1.54 13.15
N MET A 58 -11.37 2.31 13.27
CA MET A 58 -11.01 2.98 14.52
C MET A 58 -12.04 4.03 14.94
N ARG A 59 -12.58 4.83 14.00
CA ARG A 59 -13.65 5.80 14.27
C ARG A 59 -14.94 5.14 14.72
N SER A 60 -15.29 3.99 14.13
CA SER A 60 -16.47 3.22 14.50
C SER A 60 -16.39 2.62 15.90
N ASN A 61 -15.18 2.39 16.42
CA ASN A 61 -14.92 1.75 17.71
C ASN A 61 -13.94 2.61 18.53
N ARG A 62 -14.27 3.89 18.66
CA ARG A 62 -13.39 4.97 19.15
C ARG A 62 -12.88 4.74 20.58
N ASP A 63 -13.68 4.10 21.42
CA ASP A 63 -13.33 3.74 22.81
C ASP A 63 -12.14 2.77 22.90
N GLN A 64 -11.87 2.01 21.83
CA GLN A 64 -10.71 1.12 21.76
C GLN A 64 -9.43 1.81 21.28
N VAL A 65 -9.50 3.10 20.93
CA VAL A 65 -8.38 3.86 20.35
C VAL A 65 -8.10 5.15 21.12
N VAL A 66 -9.11 5.83 21.64
CA VAL A 66 -8.97 7.14 22.29
C VAL A 66 -9.44 7.10 23.74
N VAL A 67 -8.63 7.65 24.64
CA VAL A 67 -8.97 7.92 26.04
C VAL A 67 -8.54 9.35 26.38
N SER A 68 -9.46 10.15 26.93
CA SER A 68 -9.20 11.55 27.30
C SER A 68 -8.54 12.37 26.18
N ASP A 69 -9.12 12.29 24.97
CA ASP A 69 -8.67 12.96 23.72
C ASP A 69 -7.26 12.59 23.24
N LYS A 70 -6.70 11.48 23.74
CA LYS A 70 -5.39 10.96 23.32
C LYS A 70 -5.50 9.52 22.86
N VAL A 71 -4.66 9.16 21.90
CA VAL A 71 -4.55 7.78 21.41
C VAL A 71 -3.98 6.89 22.52
N LYS A 72 -4.71 5.84 22.85
CA LYS A 72 -4.38 4.83 23.84
C LYS A 72 -3.25 3.93 23.32
N ILE A 73 -2.07 3.96 23.94
CA ILE A 73 -0.89 3.18 23.50
C ILE A 73 -1.15 1.66 23.47
N ASP A 74 -2.00 1.18 24.36
CA ASP A 74 -2.41 -0.21 24.47
C ASP A 74 -3.82 -0.45 23.87
N GLY A 75 -4.29 0.43 22.99
CA GLY A 75 -5.56 0.30 22.28
C GLY A 75 -5.60 -0.95 21.39
N ALA A 76 -6.79 -1.48 21.12
CA ALA A 76 -6.94 -2.73 20.37
C ALA A 76 -6.49 -2.62 18.91
N TYR A 77 -6.66 -1.44 18.30
CA TYR A 77 -6.21 -1.13 16.94
C TYR A 77 -4.75 -0.66 16.87
N ILE A 78 -4.11 -0.37 18.00
CA ILE A 78 -2.74 0.14 18.05
C ILE A 78 -1.73 -0.99 17.83
N LYS A 79 -0.78 -0.72 16.95
CA LYS A 79 0.33 -1.60 16.60
C LYS A 79 1.60 -0.77 16.51
N GLN A 80 2.53 -1.02 17.42
CA GLN A 80 3.85 -0.44 17.34
C GLN A 80 4.69 -1.14 16.23
N PRO A 81 5.69 -0.47 15.66
CA PRO A 81 6.62 -1.11 14.74
C PRO A 81 7.21 -2.39 15.34
N GLY A 82 7.22 -3.49 14.57
CA GLY A 82 7.75 -4.78 15.01
C GLY A 82 6.81 -5.66 15.83
N THR A 83 5.64 -5.18 16.25
CA THR A 83 4.62 -6.01 16.92
C THR A 83 3.58 -6.54 15.94
N ASN A 84 2.82 -7.56 16.32
CA ASN A 84 1.69 -8.04 15.53
C ASN A 84 0.41 -7.25 15.84
N PHE A 85 -0.51 -7.21 14.88
CA PHE A 85 -1.88 -6.75 15.15
C PHE A 85 -2.57 -7.70 16.12
N ARG A 86 -3.40 -7.15 17.01
CA ARG A 86 -4.18 -7.91 17.99
C ARG A 86 -5.43 -8.48 17.34
N THR A 87 -5.27 -9.51 16.51
CA THR A 87 -6.39 -10.15 15.82
C THR A 87 -7.12 -11.14 16.73
N LYS A 88 -8.43 -11.28 16.53
CA LYS A 88 -9.26 -12.30 17.18
C LYS A 88 -10.04 -13.09 16.13
N ALA A 89 -10.22 -14.38 16.38
CA ALA A 89 -10.99 -15.24 15.48
C ALA A 89 -12.45 -14.76 15.40
N LEU A 90 -13.04 -14.93 14.22
CA LEU A 90 -14.47 -14.71 14.02
C LEU A 90 -15.28 -15.77 14.79
N ASP A 91 -16.48 -15.39 15.21
CA ASP A 91 -17.41 -16.33 15.83
C ASP A 91 -17.79 -17.45 14.84
N ALA A 92 -18.17 -18.60 15.38
CA ALA A 92 -18.49 -19.78 14.58
C ALA A 92 -19.55 -19.47 13.52
N GLY A 93 -19.24 -19.80 12.25
CA GLY A 93 -20.13 -19.59 11.12
C GLY A 93 -20.23 -18.14 10.62
N LYS A 94 -19.46 -17.20 11.17
CA LYS A 94 -19.41 -15.82 10.70
C LYS A 94 -18.29 -15.61 9.68
N THR A 95 -18.51 -14.65 8.79
CA THR A 95 -17.51 -14.17 7.82
C THR A 95 -17.23 -12.69 8.06
N CYS A 96 -16.26 -12.14 7.35
CA CYS A 96 -15.98 -10.70 7.41
C CYS A 96 -17.16 -9.80 7.02
N LEU A 97 -18.12 -10.35 6.26
CA LEU A 97 -19.34 -9.65 5.85
C LEU A 97 -20.48 -9.78 6.87
N THR A 98 -20.52 -10.89 7.62
CA THR A 98 -21.65 -11.22 8.53
C THR A 98 -21.31 -11.11 10.01
N ARG A 99 -20.12 -10.63 10.36
CA ARG A 99 -19.70 -10.37 11.74
C ARG A 99 -20.56 -9.28 12.39
N ASP A 100 -20.87 -9.48 13.67
CA ASP A 100 -21.59 -8.48 14.46
C ASP A 100 -20.60 -7.42 14.98
N ARG A 101 -20.95 -6.15 14.82
CA ARG A 101 -20.16 -4.99 15.27
C ARG A 101 -20.90 -4.17 16.33
N SER A 102 -22.13 -4.54 16.65
CA SER A 102 -23.05 -3.74 17.48
C SER A 102 -22.56 -3.57 18.93
N ALA A 103 -21.77 -4.53 19.42
CA ALA A 103 -21.24 -4.51 20.77
C ALA A 103 -19.96 -3.66 20.94
N GLY A 104 -19.29 -3.28 19.85
CA GLY A 104 -17.98 -2.62 19.90
C GLY A 104 -16.94 -3.39 20.72
N GLY A 105 -15.94 -2.66 21.25
CA GLY A 105 -14.98 -3.20 22.19
C GLY A 105 -13.83 -4.00 21.55
N GLU A 106 -12.98 -4.57 22.40
CA GLU A 106 -11.74 -5.25 21.99
C GLU A 106 -11.99 -6.50 21.11
N THR A 107 -13.09 -7.20 21.34
CA THR A 107 -13.44 -8.39 20.54
C THR A 107 -13.77 -8.03 19.09
N VAL A 108 -14.61 -7.01 18.90
CA VAL A 108 -14.96 -6.50 17.57
C VAL A 108 -13.71 -5.93 16.89
N ALA A 109 -12.87 -5.18 17.62
CA ALA A 109 -11.61 -4.66 17.10
C ALA A 109 -10.68 -5.76 16.57
N GLY A 110 -10.50 -6.83 17.34
CA GLY A 110 -9.64 -7.94 16.91
C GLY A 110 -10.20 -8.70 15.69
N GLN A 111 -11.52 -8.86 15.60
CA GLN A 111 -12.18 -9.46 14.43
C GLN A 111 -12.09 -8.55 13.20
N ASP A 112 -12.25 -7.23 13.39
CA ASP A 112 -12.11 -6.22 12.36
C ASP A 112 -10.72 -6.23 11.74
N LEU A 113 -9.68 -6.22 12.58
CA LEU A 113 -8.29 -6.29 12.16
C LEU A 113 -7.98 -7.58 11.41
N GLY A 114 -8.51 -8.72 11.87
CA GLY A 114 -8.31 -10.00 11.18
C GLY A 114 -8.86 -9.98 9.75
N CYS A 115 -10.06 -9.42 9.58
CA CYS A 115 -10.67 -9.28 8.27
C CYS A 115 -9.99 -8.24 7.38
N TRP A 116 -9.60 -7.11 7.95
CA TRP A 116 -8.83 -6.11 7.24
C TRP A 116 -7.48 -6.68 6.78
N LEU A 117 -6.79 -7.47 7.60
CA LEU A 117 -5.54 -8.13 7.21
C LEU A 117 -5.73 -9.14 6.07
N ASN A 118 -6.85 -9.86 6.03
CA ASN A 118 -7.16 -10.74 4.90
C ASN A 118 -7.29 -9.93 3.60
N GLN A 119 -7.89 -8.74 3.66
CA GLN A 119 -8.00 -7.84 2.51
C GLN A 119 -6.64 -7.26 2.12
N VAL A 120 -5.81 -6.86 3.09
CA VAL A 120 -4.43 -6.39 2.86
C VAL A 120 -3.62 -7.44 2.11
N LYS A 121 -3.65 -8.71 2.57
CA LYS A 121 -2.95 -9.83 1.93
C LYS A 121 -3.47 -10.17 0.53
N ALA A 122 -4.73 -9.84 0.23
CA ALA A 122 -5.34 -10.07 -1.08
C ALA A 122 -5.03 -8.96 -2.09
N LEU A 123 -4.87 -7.71 -1.63
CA LEU A 123 -4.75 -6.53 -2.50
C LEU A 123 -3.33 -6.02 -2.67
N LEU A 124 -2.44 -6.33 -1.72
CA LEU A 124 -1.06 -5.85 -1.73
C LEU A 124 -0.07 -7.02 -1.72
N PRO A 125 1.07 -6.89 -2.42
CA PRO A 125 2.19 -7.81 -2.31
C PRO A 125 2.85 -7.66 -0.93
N VAL A 126 2.41 -8.45 0.04
CA VAL A 126 2.90 -8.39 1.42
C VAL A 126 3.22 -9.79 1.94
N THR A 127 4.14 -9.85 2.92
CA THR A 127 4.41 -11.04 3.71
C THR A 127 4.08 -10.76 5.18
N ASP A 128 3.86 -11.82 5.98
CA ASP A 128 3.62 -11.65 7.42
C ASP A 128 4.79 -10.93 8.13
N ALA A 129 6.02 -11.18 7.69
CA ALA A 129 7.20 -10.48 8.18
C ALA A 129 7.19 -8.99 7.83
N LEU A 130 6.72 -8.63 6.62
CA LEU A 130 6.58 -7.23 6.22
C LEU A 130 5.49 -6.53 7.03
N ILE A 131 4.36 -7.20 7.27
CA ILE A 131 3.26 -6.67 8.11
C ILE A 131 3.76 -6.43 9.53
N ALA A 132 4.46 -7.39 10.13
CA ALA A 132 5.00 -7.25 11.48
C ALA A 132 6.00 -6.07 11.59
N SER A 133 6.95 -5.98 10.66
CA SER A 133 8.04 -5.00 10.72
C SER A 133 7.67 -3.58 10.25
N SER A 134 6.82 -3.47 9.22
CA SER A 134 6.69 -2.23 8.43
C SER A 134 5.33 -1.55 8.52
N PHE A 135 4.31 -2.23 9.05
CA PHE A 135 3.02 -1.59 9.34
C PHE A 135 3.05 -1.01 10.75
N ALA A 136 2.35 0.10 10.95
CA ALA A 136 2.15 0.65 12.28
C ALA A 136 0.82 1.39 12.38
N VAL A 137 0.24 1.37 13.56
CA VAL A 137 -0.87 2.22 13.96
C VAL A 137 -0.47 2.75 15.32
N CYS A 138 -0.08 4.01 15.39
CA CYS A 138 0.60 4.55 16.57
C CYS A 138 0.26 6.04 16.74
N PRO A 139 0.38 6.59 17.95
CA PRO A 139 0.31 8.02 18.12
C PRO A 139 1.50 8.71 17.43
N ALA A 140 1.27 9.86 16.80
CA ALA A 140 2.33 10.61 16.13
C ALA A 140 1.99 12.10 16.00
N SER A 141 2.81 12.96 16.61
CA SER A 141 2.70 14.42 16.50
C SER A 141 3.41 14.95 15.25
N GLY A 142 4.44 14.24 14.79
CA GLY A 142 5.23 14.60 13.60
C GLY A 142 4.55 14.21 12.28
N VAL A 143 5.01 14.84 11.20
CA VAL A 143 4.66 14.40 9.84
C VAL A 143 5.44 13.12 9.52
N PRO A 144 4.81 12.07 8.97
CA PRO A 144 5.51 10.86 8.57
C PRO A 144 6.58 11.18 7.53
N LYS A 145 7.83 10.81 7.77
CA LYS A 145 8.90 10.95 6.78
C LYS A 145 8.84 9.80 5.80
N LEU A 146 8.60 10.10 4.52
CA LEU A 146 8.58 9.11 3.45
C LEU A 146 9.98 8.96 2.82
N PRO A 147 10.30 7.80 2.23
CA PRO A 147 11.59 7.60 1.57
C PRO A 147 11.97 8.65 0.53
N SER A 148 11.00 9.22 -0.20
CA SER A 148 11.26 10.29 -1.17
C SER A 148 11.87 11.56 -0.57
N SER A 149 11.77 11.74 0.77
CA SER A 149 12.39 12.85 1.49
C SER A 149 13.87 12.60 1.85
N ASP A 150 14.35 11.36 1.73
CA ASP A 150 15.75 10.96 1.91
C ASP A 150 16.18 10.00 0.79
N PRO A 151 16.90 10.48 -0.25
CA PRO A 151 17.39 9.64 -1.34
C PRO A 151 18.30 8.48 -0.89
N ALA A 152 18.83 8.51 0.34
CA ALA A 152 19.60 7.40 0.91
C ALA A 152 18.71 6.24 1.42
N GLY A 153 17.38 6.42 1.45
CA GLY A 153 16.41 5.39 1.80
C GLY A 153 16.41 5.00 3.28
N ASN A 154 16.94 5.85 4.16
CA ASN A 154 17.04 5.55 5.60
C ASN A 154 15.83 6.06 6.40
N THR A 155 15.06 7.00 5.86
CA THR A 155 13.85 7.49 6.53
C THR A 155 12.64 6.62 6.20
N THR A 156 12.02 6.08 7.25
CA THR A 156 10.71 5.42 7.17
C THR A 156 9.69 6.18 8.02
N PRO A 157 8.39 6.11 7.69
CA PRO A 157 7.35 6.77 8.47
C PRO A 157 7.25 6.23 9.90
N LEU A 158 7.77 5.02 10.15
CA LEU A 158 7.78 4.35 11.46
C LEU A 158 8.53 5.14 12.54
N GLY A 159 9.52 5.96 12.15
CA GLY A 159 10.25 6.81 13.09
C GLY A 159 9.43 7.96 13.68
N ALA A 160 8.24 8.24 13.14
CA ALA A 160 7.30 9.21 13.70
C ALA A 160 6.37 8.60 14.77
N CYS A 161 6.39 7.26 14.95
CA CYS A 161 5.62 6.63 16.01
C CYS A 161 6.17 6.99 17.39
N GLU A 162 5.29 7.49 18.24
CA GLU A 162 5.60 7.82 19.62
C GLU A 162 5.17 6.69 20.57
N THR A 163 5.86 6.60 21.70
CA THR A 163 5.53 5.70 22.82
C THR A 163 4.63 6.37 23.87
N ASN A 164 4.40 7.68 23.75
CA ASN A 164 3.53 8.46 24.63
C ASN A 164 2.18 8.74 23.96
N ALA A 165 1.12 8.81 24.77
CA ALA A 165 -0.22 9.10 24.27
C ALA A 165 -0.30 10.55 23.77
N VAL A 166 -0.59 10.72 22.48
CA VAL A 166 -0.84 12.02 21.83
C VAL A 166 -2.16 11.98 21.06
N ALA A 167 -2.70 13.15 20.69
CA ALA A 167 -4.00 13.25 20.01
C ALA A 167 -4.03 12.64 18.59
N PRO A 168 -3.02 12.84 17.73
CA PRO A 168 -3.09 12.32 16.37
C PRO A 168 -2.65 10.86 16.32
N VAL A 169 -3.40 10.05 15.58
CA VAL A 169 -3.03 8.70 15.18
C VAL A 169 -2.40 8.72 13.80
N MET A 170 -1.38 7.90 13.60
CA MET A 170 -0.77 7.63 12.31
C MET A 170 -0.98 6.16 11.95
N VAL A 171 -1.45 5.92 10.74
CA VAL A 171 -1.58 4.60 10.11
C VAL A 171 -0.54 4.50 9.01
N VAL A 172 0.30 3.47 9.08
CA VAL A 172 1.35 3.16 8.11
C VAL A 172 1.06 1.79 7.50
N VAL A 173 0.94 1.78 6.17
CA VAL A 173 0.79 0.59 5.33
C VAL A 173 2.03 0.48 4.44
N ALA A 174 2.55 -0.74 4.28
CA ALA A 174 3.70 -1.01 3.43
C ALA A 174 3.42 -2.16 2.46
N TRP A 175 4.08 -2.16 1.31
CA TRP A 175 4.01 -3.28 0.36
C TRP A 175 5.33 -3.45 -0.37
N GLN A 176 5.54 -4.64 -0.91
CA GLN A 176 6.73 -4.98 -1.67
C GLN A 176 6.58 -4.55 -3.12
N ASP A 177 7.54 -3.79 -3.63
CA ASP A 177 7.61 -3.41 -5.03
C ASP A 177 8.77 -4.12 -5.74
N VAL A 178 8.54 -4.49 -7.00
CA VAL A 178 9.50 -5.15 -7.87
C VAL A 178 9.98 -4.25 -9.02
N SER A 179 9.45 -3.02 -9.11
CA SER A 179 9.76 -2.08 -10.20
C SER A 179 11.15 -1.42 -10.09
N ASN A 180 11.89 -1.70 -9.01
CA ASN A 180 13.21 -1.16 -8.71
C ASN A 180 13.22 0.37 -8.56
N ASP A 181 12.12 0.94 -8.06
CA ASP A 181 12.01 2.36 -7.72
C ASP A 181 12.74 2.65 -6.40
N SER A 182 14.06 2.82 -6.50
CA SER A 182 14.91 3.11 -5.34
C SER A 182 14.61 4.44 -4.64
N LEU A 183 13.92 5.39 -5.30
CA LEU A 183 13.63 6.71 -4.74
C LEU A 183 12.40 6.67 -3.84
N ASN A 184 11.31 6.03 -4.30
CA ASN A 184 10.08 5.96 -3.51
C ASN A 184 9.99 4.70 -2.66
N CYS A 185 10.68 3.63 -3.08
CA CYS A 185 10.58 2.29 -2.49
C CYS A 185 11.97 1.72 -2.24
N PRO A 186 12.75 2.30 -1.30
CA PRO A 186 14.10 1.84 -1.02
C PRO A 186 14.06 0.38 -0.58
N LYS A 187 15.02 -0.41 -1.08
CA LYS A 187 15.11 -1.86 -0.83
C LYS A 187 13.85 -2.63 -1.27
N GLY A 188 13.07 -2.10 -2.21
CA GLY A 188 11.88 -2.75 -2.75
C GLY A 188 10.68 -2.74 -1.81
N VAL A 189 10.62 -1.81 -0.84
CA VAL A 189 9.47 -1.63 0.04
C VAL A 189 8.95 -0.20 -0.08
N CYS A 190 7.69 -0.08 -0.45
CA CYS A 190 6.98 1.18 -0.51
C CYS A 190 6.15 1.41 0.76
N TYR A 191 5.91 2.67 1.09
CA TYR A 191 5.13 3.06 2.25
C TYR A 191 4.04 4.05 1.89
N TYR A 192 2.89 3.91 2.53
CA TYR A 192 1.86 4.93 2.61
C TYR A 192 1.58 5.21 4.08
N ALA A 193 1.53 6.50 4.43
CA ALA A 193 1.26 6.93 5.79
C ALA A 193 0.16 7.98 5.79
N LEU A 194 -0.83 7.78 6.68
CA LEU A 194 -1.95 8.67 6.91
C LEU A 194 -1.89 9.13 8.36
N ARG A 195 -2.02 10.44 8.59
CA ARG A 195 -2.15 11.02 9.93
C ARG A 195 -3.56 11.60 10.07
N SER A 196 -4.23 11.29 11.17
CA SER A 196 -5.58 11.77 11.46
C SER A 196 -5.77 12.01 12.96
N GLU A 197 -6.72 12.87 13.28
CA GLU A 197 -7.30 12.97 14.62
C GLU A 197 -8.61 12.17 14.66
N LEU A 198 -8.96 11.65 15.84
CA LEU A 198 -10.06 10.69 16.08
C LEU A 198 -11.11 11.22 17.06
#